data_AF-A0A9E5UEM1-F1
#
_entry.id   AF-A0A9E5UEM1-F1
#
_cell.length_a   1.000
_cell.length_b   1.000
_cell.length_c   1.000
_cell.angle_alpha   90.00
_cell.angle_beta   90.00
_cell.angle_gamma   90.00
#
_symmetry.space_group_name_H-M   'P 1'
#
loop_
_entity.id
_entity.type
_entity.pdbx_description
1 polymer ?
#
loop_
_entity_poly.entity_id
_entity_poly.type
_entity_poly.pdbx_seq_one_letter_code
_entity_poly.pdbx_strand_id
1 'polypeptide(L)'
;MKVQSRIGSHNSHGWKIKAMVIVSIMILSSFLGFFPSSFVSMVGITQAATGGPDAGGYNWTNNTPPAPMSSYNWIEINSSGTSIPALGDDAVYGPFSIGFNFDFYGLTKTQYYIGNNGALLFNSQSLPPNNPSIP
;
A
#
# COMPACT_ATOMS: atom_id res chain seq x y z
N MET A 1 24.25 14.76 -91.79
CA MET A 1 24.71 14.45 -90.42
C MET A 1 24.39 15.63 -89.52
N LYS A 2 23.27 15.59 -88.78
CA LYS A 2 22.95 16.55 -87.70
C LYS A 2 21.73 16.04 -86.94
N VAL A 3 21.91 15.59 -85.69
CA VAL A 3 20.87 15.58 -84.67
C VAL A 3 21.54 15.93 -83.34
N GLN A 4 21.13 17.04 -82.74
CA GLN A 4 21.50 17.44 -81.38
C GLN A 4 20.24 17.26 -80.53
N SER A 5 20.29 16.40 -79.51
CA SER A 5 19.19 16.17 -78.58
C SER A 5 19.22 17.22 -77.45
N ARG A 6 18.07 17.85 -77.25
CA ARG A 6 17.82 18.91 -76.28
C ARG A 6 17.60 18.30 -74.89
N ILE A 7 18.47 18.58 -73.92
CA ILE A 7 18.25 18.24 -72.50
C ILE A 7 17.49 19.40 -71.84
N GLY A 8 16.36 19.09 -71.22
CA GLY A 8 15.38 20.02 -70.68
C GLY A 8 15.82 20.75 -69.40
N SER A 9 15.39 22.00 -69.31
CA SER A 9 15.47 22.91 -68.15
C SER A 9 14.72 22.34 -66.94
N HIS A 10 15.43 22.01 -65.87
CA HIS A 10 14.83 21.59 -64.60
C HIS A 10 14.46 22.83 -63.76
N ASN A 11 13.16 23.03 -63.54
CA ASN A 11 12.59 24.17 -62.82
C ASN A 11 13.03 24.21 -61.35
N SER A 12 13.95 25.11 -61.02
CA SER A 12 14.51 25.38 -59.69
C SER A 12 13.52 25.95 -58.65
N HIS A 13 12.23 26.05 -58.99
CA HIS A 13 11.18 26.63 -58.16
C HIS A 13 10.23 25.58 -57.54
N GLY A 14 10.16 24.36 -58.09
CA GLY A 14 9.21 23.35 -57.62
C GLY A 14 9.60 22.70 -56.29
N TRP A 15 10.89 22.48 -56.05
CA TRP A 15 11.40 21.86 -54.82
C TRP A 15 11.23 22.76 -53.59
N LYS A 16 11.36 24.09 -53.76
CA LYS A 16 11.15 25.07 -52.68
C LYS A 16 9.69 25.08 -52.21
N ILE A 17 8.74 25.04 -53.16
CA ILE A 17 7.30 24.99 -52.85
C ILE A 17 6.94 23.66 -52.17
N LYS A 18 7.45 22.53 -52.66
CA LYS A 18 7.23 21.22 -52.03
C LYS A 18 7.81 21.16 -50.61
N ALA A 19 9.00 21.73 -50.38
CA ALA A 19 9.60 21.80 -49.05
C ALA A 19 8.80 22.70 -48.09
N MET A 20 8.32 23.86 -48.55
CA MET A 20 7.52 24.78 -47.72
C MET A 20 6.15 24.21 -47.32
N VAL A 21 5.50 23.43 -48.19
CA VAL A 21 4.23 22.76 -47.87
C VAL A 21 4.42 21.69 -46.80
N ILE A 22 5.49 20.90 -46.87
CA ILE A 22 5.79 19.85 -45.88
C ILE A 22 6.11 20.45 -44.50
N VAL A 23 6.92 21.51 -44.46
CA VAL A 23 7.25 22.21 -43.20
C VAL A 23 6.01 22.86 -42.58
N SER A 24 5.10 23.40 -43.40
CA SER A 24 3.85 23.99 -42.90
C SER A 24 2.90 22.95 -42.31
N ILE A 25 2.82 21.75 -42.88
CA ILE A 25 2.01 20.64 -42.34
C ILE A 25 2.56 20.14 -41.00
N MET A 26 3.90 20.11 -40.84
CA MET A 26 4.55 19.70 -39.57
C MET A 26 4.39 20.75 -38.45
N ILE A 27 4.32 22.04 -38.80
CA ILE A 27 4.07 23.11 -37.82
C ILE A 27 2.57 23.20 -37.48
N LEU A 28 1.67 22.87 -38.41
CA LEU A 28 0.23 22.81 -38.14
C LEU A 28 -0.16 21.60 -37.27
N SER A 29 0.52 20.45 -37.42
CA SER A 29 0.24 19.26 -36.61
C SER A 29 0.79 19.33 -35.18
N SER A 30 1.67 20.29 -34.88
CA SER A 30 2.16 20.57 -33.53
C SER A 30 1.30 21.58 -32.76
N PHE A 31 0.24 22.13 -33.37
CA PHE A 31 -0.71 23.06 -32.74
C PHE A 31 -2.06 22.44 -32.34
N LEU A 32 -2.30 21.15 -32.60
CA LEU A 32 -3.43 20.40 -32.05
C LEU A 32 -2.87 19.30 -31.13
N GLY A 33 -2.82 19.62 -29.84
CA GLY A 33 -2.28 18.83 -28.73
C GLY A 33 -2.30 17.32 -28.93
N PHE A 34 -1.15 16.77 -29.36
CA PHE A 34 -0.79 15.40 -29.07
C PHE A 34 -0.20 15.38 -27.66
N PHE A 35 -1.06 15.20 -26.66
CA PHE A 35 -0.59 14.72 -25.36
C PHE A 35 -0.24 13.25 -25.57
N PRO A 36 1.04 12.84 -25.56
CA PRO A 36 1.33 11.42 -25.44
C PRO A 36 0.68 10.98 -24.14
N SER A 37 -0.25 10.04 -24.28
CA SER A 37 -1.01 9.41 -23.21
C SER A 37 -0.14 9.31 -21.97
N SER A 38 -0.60 9.88 -20.87
CA SER A 38 0.02 9.70 -19.57
C SER A 38 0.14 8.20 -19.35
N PHE A 39 1.36 7.65 -19.46
CA PHE A 39 1.64 6.40 -18.79
C PHE A 39 1.58 6.77 -17.31
N VAL A 40 0.41 6.60 -16.71
CA VAL A 40 0.34 6.44 -15.26
C VAL A 40 1.15 5.18 -15.00
N SER A 41 2.41 5.38 -14.59
CA SER A 41 3.20 4.31 -13.99
C SER A 41 2.48 3.94 -12.70
N MET A 42 1.50 3.05 -12.80
CA MET A 42 0.96 2.39 -11.63
C MET A 42 2.02 1.39 -11.20
N VAL A 43 3.09 1.88 -10.59
CA VAL A 43 3.91 1.04 -9.71
C VAL A 43 2.94 0.62 -8.61
N GLY A 44 2.42 -0.60 -8.70
CA GLY A 44 1.68 -1.23 -7.62
C GLY A 44 2.64 -1.45 -6.46
N ILE A 45 2.89 -0.39 -5.68
CA ILE A 45 3.53 -0.54 -4.38
C ILE A 45 2.52 -1.27 -3.50
N THR A 46 2.85 -2.50 -3.13
CA THR A 46 1.99 -3.37 -2.32
C THR A 46 1.96 -2.85 -0.88
N GLN A 47 1.19 -1.79 -0.61
CA GLN A 47 1.08 -1.12 0.70
C GLN A 47 0.76 -2.07 1.85
N ALA A 48 1.09 -1.65 3.08
CA ALA A 48 0.63 -2.31 4.30
C ALA A 48 -0.88 -2.58 4.26
N ALA A 49 -1.28 -3.78 4.71
CA ALA A 49 -2.68 -4.10 4.86
C ALA A 49 -3.27 -3.27 6.00
N THR A 50 -4.42 -2.68 5.73
CA THR A 50 -5.15 -1.81 6.66
C THR A 50 -6.61 -2.27 6.72
N GLY A 51 -7.32 -1.90 7.78
CA GLY A 51 -8.75 -2.10 7.87
C GLY A 51 -9.42 -1.26 8.95
N GLY A 52 -10.74 -1.19 8.87
CA GLY A 52 -11.57 -0.34 9.71
C GLY A 52 -11.96 1.00 9.06
N PRO A 53 -12.64 1.88 9.81
CA PRO A 53 -13.13 1.63 11.16
C PRO A 53 -14.18 0.52 11.18
N ASP A 54 -14.09 -0.40 12.13
CA ASP A 54 -15.17 -1.35 12.41
C ASP A 54 -16.36 -0.66 13.10
N ALA A 55 -17.40 -1.41 13.45
CA ALA A 55 -18.58 -0.87 14.13
C ALA A 55 -18.27 -0.24 15.50
N GLY A 56 -17.15 -0.64 16.13
CA GLY A 56 -16.63 -0.04 17.37
C GLY A 56 -15.74 1.18 17.13
N GLY A 57 -15.43 1.53 15.88
CA GLY A 57 -14.58 2.66 15.50
C GLY A 57 -13.08 2.35 15.47
N TYR A 58 -12.68 1.09 15.64
CA TYR A 58 -11.26 0.71 15.68
C TYR A 58 -10.69 0.46 14.29
N ASN A 59 -9.41 0.81 14.09
CA ASN A 59 -8.67 0.61 12.84
C ASN A 59 -7.44 -0.27 13.10
N TRP A 60 -7.00 -1.02 12.10
CA TRP A 60 -5.77 -1.80 12.15
C TRP A 60 -4.90 -1.57 10.92
N THR A 61 -3.59 -1.71 11.11
CA THR A 61 -2.56 -1.62 10.08
C THR A 61 -1.49 -2.66 10.38
N ASN A 62 -1.17 -3.54 9.43
CA ASN A 62 -0.02 -4.43 9.57
C ASN A 62 1.29 -3.64 9.30
N ASN A 63 2.43 -4.18 9.70
CA ASN A 63 3.69 -3.46 9.56
C ASN A 63 4.53 -3.88 8.34
N THR A 64 3.86 -4.30 7.26
CA THR A 64 4.51 -4.76 6.04
C THR A 64 4.86 -3.58 5.13
N PRO A 65 6.13 -3.35 4.76
CA PRO A 65 6.50 -2.31 3.81
C PRO A 65 5.80 -2.50 2.46
N PRO A 66 5.54 -1.42 1.71
CA PRO A 66 5.77 -0.01 1.99
C PRO A 66 4.69 0.59 2.93
N ALA A 67 4.87 1.87 3.28
CA ALA A 67 4.00 2.62 4.18
C ALA A 67 2.48 2.41 3.95
N PRO A 68 1.63 2.58 4.99
CA PRO A 68 1.95 3.03 6.36
C PRO A 68 2.68 1.97 7.21
N MET A 69 3.64 2.40 8.03
CA MET A 69 4.35 1.56 8.99
C MET A 69 4.28 2.18 10.38
N SER A 70 4.03 1.35 11.38
CA SER A 70 4.09 1.72 12.79
C SER A 70 5.50 1.52 13.32
N SER A 71 6.06 2.55 13.96
CA SER A 71 7.31 2.41 14.71
C SER A 71 7.09 1.53 15.94
N TYR A 72 7.97 0.57 16.17
CA TYR A 72 7.97 -0.26 17.37
C TYR A 72 9.37 -0.28 17.98
N ASN A 73 9.44 -0.49 19.30
CA ASN A 73 10.68 -0.74 20.01
C ASN A 73 10.55 -2.06 20.78
N TRP A 74 11.42 -3.02 20.49
CA TRP A 74 11.41 -4.29 21.23
C TRP A 74 11.95 -4.06 22.64
N ILE A 75 11.19 -4.52 23.63
CA ILE A 75 11.60 -4.50 25.04
C ILE A 75 11.99 -5.92 25.43
N GLU A 76 13.26 -6.12 25.74
CA GLU A 76 13.76 -7.39 26.27
C GLU A 76 13.30 -7.59 27.71
N ILE A 77 12.72 -8.76 28.00
CA ILE A 77 12.14 -9.08 29.32
C ILE A 77 12.87 -10.18 30.08
N ASN A 78 13.98 -10.71 29.56
CA ASN A 78 14.70 -11.82 30.18
C ASN A 78 15.16 -11.52 31.63
N SER A 79 15.44 -10.25 31.96
CA SER A 79 15.88 -9.83 33.30
C SER A 79 14.81 -9.07 34.11
N SER A 80 13.73 -8.62 33.47
CA SER A 80 12.70 -7.75 34.08
C SER A 80 11.32 -8.39 34.15
N GLY A 81 11.08 -9.43 33.36
CA GLY A 81 9.81 -10.14 33.30
C GLY A 81 9.55 -11.01 34.53
N THR A 82 8.28 -11.23 34.82
CA THR A 82 7.84 -12.21 35.81
C THR A 82 7.51 -13.51 35.10
N SER A 83 8.19 -14.60 35.47
CA SER A 83 7.89 -15.93 34.94
C SER A 83 6.53 -16.40 35.41
N ILE A 84 5.76 -17.00 34.50
CA ILE A 84 4.48 -17.65 34.79
C ILE A 84 4.62 -19.17 34.68
N PRO A 85 3.75 -19.96 35.32
CA PRO A 85 3.76 -21.41 35.15
C PRO A 85 3.58 -21.81 33.68
N ALA A 86 4.14 -22.96 33.31
CA ALA A 86 3.87 -23.56 32.01
C ALA A 86 2.37 -23.88 31.89
N LEU A 87 1.76 -23.44 30.80
CA LEU A 87 0.33 -23.64 30.55
C LEU A 87 0.13 -24.87 29.67
N GLY A 88 -0.83 -25.71 30.05
CA GLY A 88 -1.32 -26.80 29.22
C GLY A 88 -2.15 -26.29 28.04
N ASP A 89 -2.65 -27.22 27.23
CA ASP A 89 -3.57 -26.87 26.15
C ASP A 89 -4.86 -26.26 26.71
N ASP A 90 -5.38 -25.24 26.03
CA ASP A 90 -6.56 -24.46 26.45
C ASP A 90 -6.51 -23.89 27.88
N ALA A 91 -5.33 -23.83 28.50
CA ALA A 91 -5.19 -23.30 29.86
C ALA A 91 -5.10 -21.77 29.85
N VAL A 92 -5.64 -21.16 30.91
CA VAL A 92 -5.67 -19.71 31.12
C VAL A 92 -5.14 -19.39 32.52
N TYR A 93 -4.32 -18.35 32.64
CA TYR A 93 -3.67 -17.92 33.89
C TYR A 93 -3.83 -16.42 34.14
N GLY A 94 -4.06 -16.03 35.39
CA GLY A 94 -4.39 -14.67 35.80
C GLY A 94 -5.52 -14.63 36.82
N PRO A 95 -6.16 -13.48 37.05
CA PRO A 95 -5.96 -12.22 36.31
C PRO A 95 -4.67 -11.47 36.69
N PHE A 96 -4.22 -10.62 35.79
CA PHE A 96 -3.16 -9.65 35.99
C PHE A 96 -3.70 -8.23 35.78
N SER A 97 -3.17 -7.27 36.55
CA SER A 97 -3.56 -5.86 36.38
C SER A 97 -2.91 -5.27 35.13
N ILE A 98 -3.70 -4.57 34.31
CA ILE A 98 -3.21 -3.81 33.14
C ILE A 98 -2.42 -2.57 33.61
N GLY A 99 -2.77 -2.01 34.78
CA GLY A 99 -2.19 -0.78 35.31
C GLY A 99 -2.86 0.51 34.80
N PHE A 100 -3.84 0.39 33.90
CA PHE A 100 -4.66 1.50 33.40
C PHE A 100 -6.04 1.00 32.93
N ASN A 101 -6.96 1.93 32.67
CA ASN A 101 -8.27 1.64 32.08
C ASN A 101 -8.12 1.46 30.56
N PHE A 102 -8.40 0.27 30.06
CA PHE A 102 -8.39 -0.04 28.63
C PHE A 102 -9.81 -0.19 28.09
N ASP A 103 -10.25 0.73 27.23
CA ASP A 103 -11.59 0.65 26.65
C ASP A 103 -11.61 -0.30 25.44
N PHE A 104 -12.32 -1.42 25.61
CA PHE A 104 -12.51 -2.44 24.59
C PHE A 104 -13.98 -2.52 24.18
N TYR A 105 -14.32 -1.94 23.03
CA TYR A 105 -15.68 -1.93 22.48
C TYR A 105 -16.72 -1.42 23.48
N GLY A 106 -16.43 -0.26 24.09
CA GLY A 106 -17.30 0.39 25.07
C GLY A 106 -17.29 -0.25 26.47
N LEU A 107 -16.52 -1.33 26.67
CA LEU A 107 -16.32 -1.95 27.97
C LEU A 107 -14.91 -1.67 28.49
N THR A 108 -14.82 -0.97 29.63
CA THR A 108 -13.55 -0.74 30.31
C THR A 108 -13.01 -2.05 30.90
N LYS A 109 -11.77 -2.41 30.53
CA LYS A 109 -10.99 -3.53 31.05
C LYS A 109 -9.85 -2.99 31.88
N THR A 110 -9.64 -3.59 33.05
CA THR A 110 -8.55 -3.22 33.98
C THR A 110 -7.63 -4.40 34.28
N GLN A 111 -8.01 -5.59 33.80
CA GLN A 111 -7.31 -6.84 34.02
C GLN A 111 -7.25 -7.63 32.72
N TYR A 112 -6.23 -8.48 32.62
CA TYR A 112 -6.06 -9.44 31.54
C TYR A 112 -5.72 -10.83 32.09
N TYR A 113 -5.88 -11.83 31.24
CA TYR A 113 -5.45 -13.21 31.47
C TYR A 113 -4.51 -13.62 30.33
N ILE A 114 -3.64 -14.58 30.61
CA ILE A 114 -2.72 -15.17 29.65
C ILE A 114 -3.22 -16.57 29.32
N GLY A 115 -3.54 -16.83 28.07
CA GLY A 115 -3.85 -18.16 27.55
C GLY A 115 -2.59 -18.91 27.10
N ASN A 116 -2.75 -20.20 26.78
CA ASN A 116 -1.69 -20.96 26.11
C ASN A 116 -1.23 -20.24 24.81
N ASN A 117 0.00 -20.50 24.39
CA ASN A 117 0.63 -19.86 23.22
C ASN A 117 0.72 -18.32 23.28
N GLY A 118 0.60 -17.73 24.48
CA GLY A 118 0.79 -16.29 24.70
C GLY A 118 -0.42 -15.43 24.34
N ALA A 119 -1.62 -16.01 24.23
CA ALA A 119 -2.85 -15.25 24.01
C ALA A 119 -3.14 -14.30 25.19
N LEU A 120 -3.61 -13.09 24.89
CA LEU A 120 -4.14 -12.16 25.89
C LEU A 120 -5.67 -12.15 25.86
N LEU A 121 -6.28 -12.27 27.02
CA LEU A 121 -7.72 -12.45 27.18
C LEU A 121 -8.26 -11.47 28.23
N PHE A 122 -9.54 -11.11 28.11
CA PHE A 122 -10.23 -10.27 29.11
C PHE A 122 -11.19 -11.05 30.02
N ASN A 123 -11.12 -12.37 29.97
CA ASN A 123 -11.88 -13.29 30.83
C ASN A 123 -11.06 -14.57 31.05
N SER A 124 -11.57 -15.44 31.92
CA SER A 124 -10.93 -16.71 32.31
C SER A 124 -11.23 -17.89 31.37
N GLN A 125 -11.84 -17.65 30.20
CA GLN A 125 -12.19 -18.69 29.24
C GLN A 125 -11.10 -18.80 28.17
N SER A 126 -10.79 -20.01 27.73
CA SER A 126 -9.86 -20.24 26.62
C SER A 126 -10.43 -19.76 25.29
N LEU A 127 -9.55 -19.54 24.32
CA LEU A 127 -9.98 -19.22 22.97
C LEU A 127 -10.63 -20.45 22.32
N PRO A 128 -11.79 -20.30 21.68
CA PRO A 128 -12.33 -21.36 20.85
C PRO A 128 -11.45 -21.56 19.60
N PRO A 129 -11.54 -22.72 18.92
CA PRO A 129 -10.72 -23.02 17.73
C PRO A 129 -11.06 -22.14 16.50
N ASN A 130 -12.17 -21.39 16.55
CA ASN A 130 -12.58 -20.45 15.51
C ASN A 130 -12.31 -19.00 15.93
N ASN A 131 -12.27 -18.08 14.97
CA ASN A 131 -12.17 -16.65 15.27
C ASN A 131 -13.58 -16.10 15.59
N PRO A 132 -13.92 -15.81 16.86
CA PRO A 132 -15.22 -15.23 17.18
C PRO A 132 -15.29 -13.79 16.65
N SER A 133 -16.52 -13.31 16.41
CA SER A 133 -16.73 -11.88 16.17
C SER A 133 -16.32 -11.11 17.42
N ILE A 134 -15.59 -10.02 17.23
CA ILE A 134 -15.40 -9.00 18.26
C ILE A 134 -16.75 -8.31 18.55
N PRO A 135 -16.96 -7.82 19.78
CA PRO A 135 -18.21 -7.19 20.19
C PRO A 135 -18.68 -6.03 19.30
#